data_AF-A0A840WMG7-F1
#
_entry.id   AF-A0A840WMG7-F1
#
_cell.length_a   1.000
_cell.length_b   1.000
_cell.length_c   1.000
_cell.angle_alpha   90.00
_cell.angle_beta   90.00
_cell.angle_gamma   90.00
#
_symmetry.space_group_name_H-M   'P 1'
#
loop_
_entity.id
_entity.type
_entity.pdbx_description
1 polymer ?
#
loop_
_entity_poly.entity_id
_entity_poly.type
_entity_poly.pdbx_seq_one_letter_code
_entity_poly.pdbx_strand_id
1 'polypeptide(L)'
;MQRLGMIALACATLAACEPVPTDQAAPWTPPPPPERLGDAQWQLATLAGEDATSLIRLQLSGSFIDGQGPCNSIQGNYLGTGPIFRVETVVTTRATCPEIEYEQDFIQTLLTARSGQIEDRTLTLLDEGGAAVMTFDAFYPDAPVEDAPDPT
;
A
#
# COMPACT_ATOMS: atom_id res chain seq x y z
N MET A 1 -38.52 53.96 -50.22
CA MET A 1 -39.70 54.24 -49.37
C MET A 1 -40.13 52.93 -48.72
N GLN A 2 -40.51 52.97 -47.44
CA GLN A 2 -41.17 51.90 -46.64
C GLN A 2 -40.39 50.60 -46.40
N ARG A 3 -39.75 50.37 -45.24
CA ARG A 3 -40.26 50.07 -43.87
C ARG A 3 -40.78 48.63 -43.67
N LEU A 4 -40.13 47.98 -42.70
CA LEU A 4 -40.64 47.05 -41.67
C LEU A 4 -41.00 45.61 -42.06
N GLY A 5 -40.42 44.69 -41.28
CA GLY A 5 -40.89 43.32 -41.13
C GLY A 5 -39.93 42.44 -40.34
N MET A 6 -39.79 42.68 -39.02
CA MET A 6 -39.18 41.73 -38.10
C MET A 6 -39.98 40.42 -38.13
N ILE A 7 -39.32 39.30 -38.41
CA ILE A 7 -39.81 37.97 -38.01
C ILE A 7 -38.73 37.39 -37.11
N ALA A 8 -39.00 37.43 -35.80
CA ALA A 8 -38.24 36.72 -34.79
C ALA A 8 -38.52 35.22 -34.98
N LEU A 9 -37.56 34.49 -35.53
CA LEU A 9 -37.58 33.03 -35.53
C LEU A 9 -36.83 32.56 -34.28
N ALA A 10 -37.59 32.19 -33.26
CA ALA A 10 -37.07 31.55 -32.07
C ALA A 10 -36.56 30.15 -32.44
N CYS A 11 -35.24 30.02 -32.64
CA CYS A 11 -34.58 28.72 -32.69
C CYS A 11 -34.55 28.14 -31.28
N ALA A 12 -35.48 27.23 -30.98
CA ALA A 12 -35.41 26.37 -29.81
C ALA A 12 -34.19 25.45 -29.98
N THR A 13 -33.10 25.77 -29.29
CA THR A 13 -31.93 24.89 -29.20
C THR A 13 -32.30 23.69 -28.35
N LEU A 14 -32.58 22.55 -28.98
CA LEU A 14 -32.58 21.27 -28.29
C LEU A 14 -31.16 21.07 -27.75
N ALA A 15 -31.00 21.23 -26.45
CA ALA A 15 -29.84 20.73 -25.74
C ALA A 15 -29.86 19.20 -25.88
N ALA A 16 -29.13 18.68 -26.86
CA ALA A 16 -28.86 17.26 -26.96
C ALA A 16 -27.93 16.91 -25.79
N CYS A 17 -28.48 16.30 -24.74
CA CYS A 17 -27.67 15.49 -23.84
C CYS A 17 -27.16 14.31 -24.67
N GLU A 18 -25.92 14.37 -25.12
CA GLU A 18 -25.24 13.18 -25.63
C GLU A 18 -25.07 12.21 -24.46
N PRO A 19 -25.60 10.98 -24.54
CA PRO A 19 -25.35 9.98 -23.52
C PRO A 19 -23.86 9.65 -23.55
N VAL A 20 -23.16 9.93 -22.45
CA VAL A 20 -21.78 9.47 -22.27
C VAL A 20 -21.77 7.95 -22.45
N PRO A 21 -20.99 7.41 -23.41
CA PRO A 21 -20.86 5.96 -23.59
C PRO A 21 -20.43 5.36 -22.26
N THR A 22 -21.32 4.61 -21.64
CA THR A 22 -21.12 4.02 -20.29
C THR A 22 -20.17 2.81 -20.32
N ASP A 23 -19.48 2.60 -21.44
CA ASP A 23 -18.76 1.35 -21.75
C ASP A 23 -17.24 1.52 -21.86
N GLN A 24 -16.69 2.70 -21.50
CA GLN A 24 -15.25 2.89 -21.42
C GLN A 24 -14.87 3.08 -19.95
N ALA A 25 -14.67 1.97 -19.24
CA ALA A 25 -13.91 1.99 -18.00
C ALA A 25 -12.56 2.64 -18.31
N ALA A 26 -12.16 3.65 -17.52
CA ALA A 26 -10.82 4.23 -17.65
C ALA A 26 -9.79 3.09 -17.59
N PRO A 27 -8.72 3.12 -18.43
CA PRO A 27 -7.68 2.12 -18.34
C PRO A 27 -7.15 2.09 -16.92
N TRP A 28 -7.10 0.91 -16.32
CA TRP A 28 -6.52 0.75 -15.00
C TRP A 28 -5.04 1.12 -15.08
N THR A 29 -4.63 2.06 -14.23
CA THR A 29 -3.23 2.39 -14.03
C THR A 29 -2.76 1.73 -12.74
N PRO A 30 -1.65 0.97 -12.77
CA PRO A 30 -1.07 0.44 -11.54
C PRO A 30 -0.71 1.58 -10.59
N PRO A 31 -0.77 1.34 -9.28
CA PRO A 31 -0.32 2.33 -8.30
C PRO A 31 1.15 2.68 -8.56
N PRO A 32 1.51 3.98 -8.42
CA PRO A 32 2.90 4.39 -8.54
C PRO A 32 3.74 3.72 -7.44
N PRO A 33 5.05 3.56 -7.66
CA PRO A 33 5.98 3.13 -6.61
C PRO A 33 5.83 4.00 -5.34
N PRO A 34 5.87 3.41 -4.14
CA PRO A 34 5.79 4.18 -2.90
C PRO A 34 7.02 5.09 -2.75
N GLU A 35 6.80 6.33 -2.31
CA GLU A 35 7.90 7.25 -1.98
C GLU A 35 8.10 7.36 -0.46
N ARG A 36 7.06 7.01 0.30
CA ARG A 36 7.04 7.04 1.76
C ARG A 36 6.59 5.71 2.32
N LEU A 37 7.03 5.43 3.54
CA LEU A 37 6.69 4.21 4.28
C LEU A 37 5.18 3.98 4.40
N GLY A 38 4.35 5.03 4.37
CA GLY A 38 2.90 4.89 4.50
C GLY A 38 2.12 4.83 3.20
N ASP A 39 2.79 4.85 2.04
CA ASP A 39 2.12 4.89 0.73
C ASP A 39 1.70 3.49 0.24
N ALA A 40 2.09 2.43 0.95
CA ALA A 40 1.72 1.04 0.67
C ALA A 40 1.55 0.24 1.96
N GLN A 41 0.96 -0.95 1.84
CA GLN A 41 1.18 -2.02 2.83
C GLN A 41 2.46 -2.75 2.47
N TRP A 42 3.15 -3.29 3.47
CA TRP A 42 4.43 -3.98 3.29
C TRP A 42 4.27 -5.44 3.65
N GLN A 43 4.42 -6.31 2.66
CA GLN A 43 4.43 -7.75 2.86
C GLN A 43 5.88 -8.23 3.02
N LEU A 44 6.15 -9.00 4.08
CA LEU A 44 7.48 -9.54 4.32
C LEU A 44 7.93 -10.43 3.14
N ALA A 45 9.12 -10.15 2.62
CA ALA A 45 9.76 -10.90 1.55
C ALA A 45 10.96 -11.70 2.09
N THR A 46 11.81 -11.08 2.91
CA THR A 46 12.91 -11.78 3.61
C THR A 46 12.99 -11.42 5.08
N LEU A 47 13.36 -12.41 5.89
CA LEU A 47 13.65 -12.30 7.32
C LEU A 47 15.08 -12.78 7.59
N ALA A 48 15.93 -11.89 8.11
CA ALA A 48 17.33 -12.18 8.41
C ALA A 48 18.12 -12.76 7.20
N GLY A 49 17.75 -12.34 5.98
CA GLY A 49 18.38 -12.78 4.73
C GLY A 49 17.83 -14.10 4.16
N GLU A 50 16.85 -14.72 4.80
CA GLU A 50 16.15 -15.90 4.29
C GLU A 50 14.76 -15.53 3.75
N ASP A 51 14.26 -16.26 2.76
CA ASP A 51 12.92 -16.04 2.21
C ASP A 51 11.84 -16.21 3.30
N ALA A 52 10.82 -15.36 3.25
CA ALA A 52 9.71 -15.43 4.19
C ALA A 52 8.96 -16.76 4.05
N THR A 53 8.81 -17.48 5.16
CA THR A 53 8.10 -18.78 5.20
C THR A 53 6.64 -18.64 5.60
N SER A 54 6.25 -17.45 6.09
CA SER A 54 4.89 -17.13 6.50
C SER A 54 4.50 -15.73 6.05
N LEU A 55 3.21 -15.53 5.85
CA LEU A 55 2.67 -14.22 5.47
C LEU A 55 2.68 -13.27 6.65
N ILE A 56 3.39 -12.15 6.50
CA ILE A 56 3.37 -11.03 7.46
C ILE A 56 3.13 -9.75 6.68
N ARG A 57 2.18 -8.92 7.13
CA ARG A 57 1.90 -7.61 6.52
C ARG A 57 1.90 -6.50 7.56
N LEU A 58 2.50 -5.37 7.20
CA LEU A 58 2.55 -4.16 8.00
C LEU A 58 1.96 -2.97 7.23
N GLN A 59 1.15 -2.16 7.89
CA GLN A 59 0.83 -0.80 7.52
C GLN A 59 1.62 0.15 8.41
N LEU A 60 2.32 1.09 7.80
CA LEU A 60 3.05 2.14 8.51
C LEU A 60 2.30 3.46 8.30
N SER A 61 1.96 4.19 9.36
CA SER A 61 1.26 5.47 9.23
C SER A 61 1.52 6.37 10.43
N GLY A 62 1.97 7.61 10.19
CA GLY A 62 2.10 8.61 11.26
C GLY A 62 2.89 8.14 12.48
N SER A 63 3.98 7.40 12.27
CA SER A 63 4.84 6.80 13.32
C SER A 63 4.27 5.55 14.01
N PHE A 64 3.18 4.99 13.50
CA PHE A 64 2.53 3.78 14.01
C PHE A 64 2.71 2.60 13.06
N ILE A 65 2.90 1.42 13.62
CA ILE A 65 2.90 0.12 12.94
C ILE A 65 1.59 -0.57 13.29
N ASP A 66 0.81 -0.93 12.27
CA ASP A 66 -0.34 -1.83 12.39
C ASP A 66 -0.09 -3.06 11.51
N GLY A 67 -0.14 -4.26 12.06
CA GLY A 67 0.35 -5.43 11.37
C GLY A 67 -0.36 -6.72 11.73
N GLN A 68 -0.22 -7.68 10.83
CA GLN A 68 -0.68 -9.05 11.01
C GLN A 68 0.49 -10.00 10.80
N GLY A 69 0.91 -10.68 11.87
CA GLY A 69 1.83 -11.81 11.83
C GLY A 69 1.10 -13.13 11.56
N PRO A 70 1.82 -14.26 11.51
CA PRO A 70 1.20 -15.56 11.29
C PRO A 70 0.38 -16.04 12.51
N CYS A 71 0.63 -15.50 13.71
CA CYS A 71 -0.02 -15.92 14.94
C CYS A 71 -0.89 -14.82 15.58
N ASN A 72 -0.35 -13.60 15.60
CA ASN A 72 -0.87 -12.48 16.36
C ASN A 72 -0.96 -11.21 15.50
N SER A 73 -1.85 -10.30 15.91
CA SER A 73 -1.76 -8.92 15.44
C SER A 73 -0.57 -8.24 16.11
N ILE A 74 0.13 -7.40 15.36
CA ILE A 74 1.35 -6.71 15.77
C ILE A 74 1.07 -5.20 15.70
N GLN A 75 1.26 -4.51 16.81
CA GLN A 75 1.12 -3.06 16.87
C GLN A 75 2.39 -2.44 17.45
N GLY A 76 2.76 -1.24 17.02
CA GLY A 76 3.96 -0.62 17.51
C GLY A 76 4.09 0.85 17.17
N ASN A 77 5.11 1.48 17.75
CA ASN A 77 5.51 2.83 17.40
C ASN A 77 6.93 2.79 16.87
N TYR A 78 7.20 3.61 15.87
CA TYR A 78 8.54 3.79 15.33
C TYR A 78 8.85 5.28 15.16
N LEU A 79 10.11 5.64 15.31
CA LEU A 79 10.59 6.96 14.94
C LEU A 79 10.99 6.97 13.47
N GLY A 80 10.48 7.96 12.72
CA GLY A 80 10.93 8.24 11.37
C GLY A 80 9.90 8.91 10.45
N THR A 81 10.36 9.86 9.65
CA THR A 81 9.69 10.34 8.42
C THR A 81 10.53 10.01 7.19
N GLY A 82 11.19 8.84 7.20
CA GLY A 82 12.34 8.47 6.35
C GLY A 82 13.69 8.90 6.95
N PRO A 83 14.84 8.60 6.33
CA PRO A 83 15.47 7.26 6.28
C PRO A 83 15.65 6.60 7.67
N ILE A 84 15.37 7.32 8.75
CA ILE A 84 15.36 6.79 10.11
C ILE A 84 14.13 5.88 10.24
N PHE A 85 14.35 4.66 10.72
CA PHE A 85 13.29 3.73 11.10
C PHE A 85 13.74 2.99 12.35
N ARG A 86 13.25 3.40 13.50
CA ARG A 86 13.59 2.77 14.78
C ARG A 86 12.33 2.43 15.53
N VAL A 87 12.07 1.13 15.69
CA VAL A 87 10.95 0.65 16.48
C VAL A 87 11.23 0.91 17.96
N GLU A 88 10.29 1.56 18.65
CA GLU A 88 10.40 1.91 20.06
C GLU A 88 9.61 0.96 20.95
N THR A 89 8.43 0.57 20.49
CA THR A 89 7.52 -0.31 21.23
C THR A 89 6.85 -1.28 20.27
N VAL A 90 6.69 -2.52 20.70
CA VAL A 90 5.87 -3.53 20.03
C VAL A 90 4.95 -4.17 21.06
N VAL A 91 3.68 -4.31 20.69
CA VAL A 91 2.64 -5.00 21.44
C VAL A 91 1.99 -6.02 20.50
N THR A 92 1.75 -7.22 21.00
CA THR A 92 1.07 -8.27 20.24
C THR A 92 -0.12 -8.80 21.02
N THR A 93 -1.06 -9.41 20.31
CA THR A 93 -2.03 -10.31 20.96
C THR A 93 -1.31 -11.54 21.53
N ARG A 94 -2.07 -12.38 22.24
CA ARG A 94 -1.58 -13.63 22.82
C ARG A 94 -2.43 -14.80 22.35
N ALA A 95 -2.07 -15.35 21.21
CA ALA A 95 -2.57 -16.61 20.69
C ALA A 95 -1.56 -17.74 20.91
N THR A 96 -2.02 -18.98 20.73
CA THR A 96 -1.17 -20.16 20.65
C THR A 96 -1.36 -20.76 19.27
N CYS A 97 -0.29 -20.80 18.49
CA CYS A 97 -0.25 -21.35 17.13
C CYS A 97 1.11 -22.03 16.88
N PRO A 98 1.23 -22.89 15.85
CA PRO A 98 2.50 -23.49 15.45
C PRO A 98 3.59 -22.47 15.08
N GLU A 99 3.22 -21.34 14.49
CA GLU A 99 4.16 -20.34 13.95
C GLU A 99 4.68 -19.31 14.99
N ILE A 100 4.48 -19.55 16.29
CA ILE A 100 4.84 -18.58 17.33
C ILE A 100 6.35 -18.29 17.38
N GLU A 101 7.19 -19.26 17.07
CA GLU A 101 8.66 -19.11 17.05
C GLU A 101 9.09 -18.19 15.90
N TYR A 102 8.55 -18.40 14.70
CA TYR A 102 8.80 -17.56 13.53
C TYR A 102 8.33 -16.11 13.75
N GLU A 103 7.18 -15.93 14.41
CA GLU A 103 6.70 -14.59 14.77
C GLU A 103 7.61 -13.88 15.78
N GLN A 104 8.19 -14.62 16.74
CA GLN A 104 9.16 -14.06 17.68
C GLN A 104 10.43 -13.62 16.95
N ASP A 105 10.96 -14.43 16.03
CA ASP A 105 12.15 -14.08 15.23
C ASP A 105 11.90 -12.84 14.36
N PHE A 106 10.69 -12.73 13.79
CA PHE A 106 10.25 -11.52 13.10
C PHE A 106 10.30 -10.30 14.03
N ILE A 107 9.68 -10.37 15.22
CA ILE A 107 9.64 -9.24 16.15
C ILE A 107 11.05 -8.86 16.62
N GLN A 108 11.89 -9.83 16.95
CA GLN A 108 13.26 -9.56 17.41
C GLN A 108 14.10 -8.89 16.31
N THR A 109 14.01 -9.39 15.08
CA THR A 109 14.70 -8.79 13.94
C THR A 109 14.16 -7.39 13.62
N LEU A 110 12.85 -7.18 13.69
CA LEU A 110 12.25 -5.86 13.48
C LEU A 110 12.77 -4.81 14.48
N LEU A 111 13.06 -5.22 15.72
CA LEU A 111 13.61 -4.34 16.77
C LEU A 111 15.09 -3.96 16.54
N THR A 112 15.82 -4.67 15.67
CA THR A 112 17.21 -4.33 15.33
C THR A 112 17.30 -3.24 14.26
N ALA A 113 16.23 -3.03 13.49
CA ALA A 113 16.18 -2.03 12.44
C ALA A 113 16.45 -0.61 12.98
N ARG A 114 17.24 0.15 12.22
CA ARG A 114 17.61 1.55 12.48
C ARG A 114 17.30 2.48 11.33
N SER A 115 17.21 1.93 10.12
CA SER A 115 16.86 2.69 8.92
C SER A 115 15.97 1.89 7.98
N GLY A 116 15.23 2.62 7.14
CA GLY A 116 14.38 2.06 6.10
C GLY A 116 14.63 2.77 4.77
N GLN A 117 14.84 2.00 3.71
CA GLN A 117 15.07 2.48 2.37
C GLN A 117 14.01 1.90 1.43
N ILE A 118 13.38 2.75 0.64
CA ILE A 118 12.44 2.34 -0.40
C ILE A 118 13.15 2.48 -1.74
N GLU A 119 13.20 1.39 -2.50
CA GLU A 119 13.66 1.36 -3.88
C GLU A 119 12.61 0.62 -4.72
N ASP A 120 12.09 1.30 -5.75
CA ASP A 120 10.91 0.86 -6.50
C ASP A 120 9.76 0.44 -5.58
N ARG A 121 9.49 -0.86 -5.49
CA ARG A 121 8.41 -1.45 -4.68
C ARG A 121 8.92 -2.25 -3.49
N THR A 122 10.20 -2.11 -3.15
CA THR A 122 10.82 -2.85 -2.07
C THR A 122 11.22 -1.91 -0.94
N LEU A 123 10.78 -2.22 0.27
CA LEU A 123 11.30 -1.62 1.51
C LEU A 123 12.37 -2.52 2.08
N THR A 124 13.58 -1.99 2.26
CA THR A 124 14.67 -2.66 2.97
C THR A 124 14.85 -2.01 4.34
N LEU A 125 14.78 -2.81 5.39
CA LEU A 125 15.15 -2.39 6.74
C LEU A 125 16.59 -2.78 7.02
N LEU A 126 17.37 -1.83 7.54
CA LEU A 126 18.78 -2.03 7.86
C LEU A 126 19.06 -1.84 9.34
N ASP A 127 20.01 -2.60 9.85
CA ASP A 127 20.50 -2.47 11.23
C ASP A 127 21.39 -1.23 11.44
N GLU A 128 22.00 -1.12 12.61
CA GLU A 128 22.92 -0.03 12.97
C GLU A 128 24.19 0.00 12.12
N GLY A 129 24.64 -1.16 11.61
CA GLY A 129 25.79 -1.29 10.73
C GLY A 129 25.49 -1.03 9.25
N GLY A 130 24.21 -0.85 8.90
CA GLY A 130 23.76 -0.72 7.52
C GLY A 130 23.63 -2.05 6.78
N ALA A 131 23.60 -3.18 7.49
CA ALA A 131 23.29 -4.48 6.90
C ALA A 131 21.77 -4.64 6.77
N ALA A 132 21.31 -5.18 5.63
CA ALA A 132 19.91 -5.50 5.43
C ALA A 132 19.49 -6.65 6.36
N VAL A 133 18.43 -6.44 7.14
CA VAL A 133 17.88 -7.44 8.07
C VAL A 133 16.51 -7.96 7.64
N MET A 134 15.76 -7.16 6.88
CA MET A 134 14.47 -7.55 6.32
C MET A 134 14.24 -6.83 5.00
N THR A 135 13.55 -7.49 4.08
CA THR A 135 12.95 -6.84 2.90
C THR A 135 11.45 -7.09 2.87
N PHE A 136 10.73 -6.13 2.30
CA PHE A 136 9.29 -6.18 2.12
C PHE A 136 8.92 -5.74 0.72
N ASP A 137 7.89 -6.35 0.16
CA ASP A 137 7.27 -5.94 -1.09
C ASP A 137 6.05 -5.07 -0.83
N ALA A 138 5.88 -4.02 -1.64
CA ALA A 138 4.71 -3.18 -1.62
C ALA A 138 3.47 -4.00 -2.04
N PHE A 139 2.47 -4.00 -1.18
CA PHE A 139 1.20 -4.68 -1.35
C PHE A 139 0.06 -3.66 -1.39
N TYR A 140 -0.83 -3.81 -2.37
CA TYR A 140 -1.99 -2.95 -2.59
C TYR A 140 -3.26 -3.81 -2.61
N PRO A 141 -4.02 -3.89 -1.51
CA PRO A 141 -5.17 -4.79 -1.41
C PRO A 141 -6.28 -4.48 -2.42
N ASP A 142 -6.38 -3.22 -2.84
CA ASP A 142 -7.42 -2.73 -3.75
C ASP A 142 -6.94 -2.65 -5.22
N ALA A 143 -5.70 -3.05 -5.51
CA ALA A 143 -5.24 -3.14 -6.88
C ALA A 143 -5.99 -4.29 -7.60
N PRO A 144 -6.63 -4.04 -8.75
CA PRO A 144 -7.11 -5.08 -9.64
C PRO A 144 -6.02 -6.12 -9.87
N VAL A 145 -6.37 -7.39 -9.70
CA VAL A 145 -5.52 -8.50 -10.07
C VAL A 145 -5.49 -8.52 -11.60
N GLU A 146 -4.42 -8.03 -12.22
CA GLU A 146 -4.17 -8.31 -13.63
C GLU A 146 -4.14 -9.84 -13.80
N ASP A 147 -4.99 -10.36 -14.70
CA ASP A 147 -5.14 -11.78 -15.06
C ASP A 147 -5.95 -12.72 -14.12
N ALA A 148 -6.91 -12.23 -13.32
CA ALA A 148 -7.90 -13.15 -12.76
C ALA A 148 -8.75 -13.78 -13.89
N PRO A 149 -8.79 -15.11 -14.05
CA PRO A 149 -9.67 -15.72 -15.05
C PRO A 149 -11.12 -15.36 -14.73
N ASP A 150 -11.87 -14.95 -15.76
CA ASP A 150 -13.30 -14.70 -15.69
C ASP A 150 -14.00 -15.93 -15.07
N PRO A 151 -14.78 -15.79 -13.97
CA PRO A 151 -15.53 -16.92 -13.44
C PRO A 151 -16.60 -17.34 -14.44
N THR A 152 -16.29 -18.32 -15.28
CA THR A 152 -17.25 -19.06 -16.10
C THR A 152 -18.28 -19.79 -15.26
#